data_AF-A9BU21-F1
#
_entry.id   AF-A9BU21-F1
#
_cell.length_a   1.000
_cell.length_b   1.000
_cell.length_c   1.000
_cell.angle_alpha   90.00
_cell.angle_beta   90.00
_cell.angle_gamma   90.00
#
_symmetry.space_group_name_H-M   'P 1'
#
loop_
_entity.id
_entity.type
_entity.pdbx_description
1 polymer ?
#
loop_
_entity_poly.entity_id
_entity_poly.type
_entity_poly.pdbx_seq_one_letter_code
_entity_poly.pdbx_strand_id
1 'polypeptide(L)'
;MAAEETTVTLIVRPGIDLQRSEGLKTMLKTVCGSVSGMIFTAVMDGNGKADIRISYLKMAMDTQDGVEAIMDHFEILDTQSQRPFIWVLLSEFIKGR
;
A
#
# COMPACT_ATOMS: atom_id res chain seq x y z
N MET A 1 15.90 2.08 22.23
CA MET A 1 14.79 1.27 21.67
C MET A 1 14.59 1.76 20.25
N ALA A 2 14.75 0.90 19.24
CA ALA A 2 14.36 1.26 17.88
C ALA A 2 12.84 1.46 17.88
N ALA A 3 12.35 2.60 17.41
CA ALA A 3 10.91 2.81 17.26
C ALA A 3 10.38 1.68 16.36
N GLU A 4 9.38 0.93 16.83
CA GLU A 4 8.71 -0.04 15.98
C GLU A 4 8.15 0.70 14.77
N GLU A 5 8.60 0.29 13.58
CA GLU A 5 8.19 0.92 12.34
C GLU A 5 6.71 0.59 12.09
N THR A 6 5.88 1.63 11.95
CA THR A 6 4.44 1.48 11.71
C THR A 6 4.20 0.66 10.44
N THR A 7 3.32 -0.33 10.54
CA THR A 7 2.90 -1.16 9.40
C THR A 7 1.49 -0.80 8.96
N VAL A 8 1.20 -1.08 7.70
CA VAL A 8 -0.12 -0.99 7.09
C VAL A 8 -0.38 -2.27 6.29
N THR A 9 -1.64 -2.67 6.23
CA THR A 9 -2.06 -3.79 5.39
C THR A 9 -2.49 -3.27 4.03
N LEU A 10 -1.86 -3.79 2.97
CA LEU A 10 -2.34 -3.64 1.60
C LEU A 10 -3.19 -4.85 1.21
N ILE A 11 -4.33 -4.60 0.58
CA ILE A 11 -5.21 -5.63 0.02
C ILE A 11 -5.50 -5.25 -1.42
N VAL A 12 -5.36 -6.19 -2.34
CA VAL A 12 -5.69 -5.98 -3.75
C VAL A 12 -7.19 -5.80 -3.89
N ARG A 13 -7.60 -4.75 -4.60
CA ARG A 13 -9.02 -4.49 -4.83
C ARG A 13 -9.68 -5.62 -5.64
N PRO A 14 -10.95 -5.93 -5.38
CA PRO A 14 -11.71 -6.89 -6.17
C PRO A 14 -11.68 -6.56 -7.67
N GLY A 15 -11.54 -7.57 -8.51
CA GLY A 15 -11.51 -7.42 -9.98
C GLY A 15 -10.11 -7.26 -10.58
N ILE A 16 -9.06 -7.15 -9.75
CA ILE A 16 -7.68 -7.16 -10.22
C ILE A 16 -7.17 -8.59 -10.32
N ASP A 17 -6.80 -9.00 -11.53
CA ASP A 17 -6.23 -10.31 -11.80
C ASP A 17 -4.72 -10.29 -11.48
N LEU A 18 -4.38 -10.83 -10.32
CA LEU A 18 -3.01 -10.99 -9.87
C LEU A 18 -2.21 -12.05 -10.64
N GLN A 19 -2.84 -12.94 -11.41
CA GLN A 19 -2.14 -13.93 -12.22
C GLN A 19 -1.79 -13.41 -13.62
N ARG A 20 -2.48 -12.36 -14.09
CA ARG A 20 -2.15 -11.61 -15.32
C ARG A 20 -1.35 -10.32 -15.04
N SER A 21 -0.73 -10.27 -13.87
CA SER A 21 -0.15 -9.08 -13.25
C SER A 21 1.18 -8.60 -13.83
N GLU A 22 1.76 -9.23 -14.86
CA GLU A 22 3.00 -8.71 -15.47
C GLU A 22 2.82 -7.26 -15.95
N GLY A 23 1.62 -6.91 -16.42
CA GLY A 23 1.24 -5.51 -16.70
C GLY A 23 1.21 -4.63 -15.45
N LEU A 24 0.60 -5.12 -14.35
CA LEU A 24 0.52 -4.39 -13.08
C LEU A 24 1.90 -4.17 -12.45
N LYS A 25 2.74 -5.20 -12.41
CA LYS A 25 4.12 -5.16 -11.91
C LYS A 25 4.96 -4.17 -12.72
N THR A 26 4.82 -4.17 -14.04
CA THR A 26 5.53 -3.23 -14.93
C THR A 26 5.05 -1.79 -14.73
N MET A 27 3.74 -1.59 -14.58
CA MET A 27 3.15 -0.29 -14.31
C MET A 27 3.65 0.26 -12.96
N LEU A 28 3.50 -0.51 -11.88
CA LEU A 28 3.97 -0.13 -10.54
C LEU A 28 5.48 0.14 -10.53
N LYS A 29 6.29 -0.61 -11.29
CA LYS A 29 7.72 -0.35 -11.41
C LYS A 29 8.04 0.99 -12.08
N THR A 30 7.21 1.40 -13.04
CA THR A 30 7.38 2.67 -13.74
C THR A 30 7.05 3.85 -12.82
N VAL A 31 5.96 3.76 -12.06
CA VAL A 31 5.42 4.90 -11.28
C VAL A 31 5.85 4.93 -9.81
N CYS A 32 6.05 3.77 -9.17
CA CYS A 32 6.46 3.66 -7.76
C CYS A 32 7.96 3.32 -7.61
N GLY A 33 8.73 3.28 -8.70
CA GLY A 33 10.17 3.02 -8.66
C GLY A 33 10.56 1.65 -8.10
N SER A 34 11.72 1.54 -7.47
CA SER A 34 12.29 0.25 -7.01
C SER A 34 11.52 -0.41 -5.86
N VAL A 35 10.76 0.35 -5.08
CA VAL A 35 9.98 -0.17 -3.94
C VAL A 35 8.78 -1.00 -4.38
N SER A 36 8.29 -0.76 -5.61
CA SER A 36 7.18 -1.48 -6.24
C SER A 36 7.36 -2.99 -6.25
N GLY A 37 8.57 -3.48 -6.51
CA GLY A 37 8.88 -4.89 -6.58
C GLY A 37 8.67 -5.59 -5.24
N MET A 38 9.02 -4.91 -4.14
CA MET A 38 8.82 -5.44 -2.79
C MET A 38 7.33 -5.49 -2.43
N ILE A 39 6.59 -4.40 -2.70
CA ILE A 39 5.15 -4.33 -2.44
C ILE A 39 4.41 -5.40 -3.25
N PHE A 40 4.69 -5.47 -4.55
CA PHE A 40 4.03 -6.40 -5.45
C PHE A 40 4.31 -7.86 -5.06
N THR A 41 5.58 -8.21 -4.77
CA THR A 41 5.95 -9.56 -4.35
C THR A 41 5.28 -9.94 -3.04
N ALA A 42 5.30 -9.05 -2.03
CA ALA A 42 4.67 -9.31 -0.74
C ALA A 42 3.17 -9.59 -0.88
N VAL A 43 2.48 -8.78 -1.70
CA VAL A 43 1.05 -8.96 -1.95
C VAL A 43 0.77 -10.25 -2.72
N MET A 44 1.57 -10.60 -3.71
CA MET A 44 1.44 -11.85 -4.46
C MET A 44 1.62 -13.06 -3.54
N ASP A 45 2.68 -13.07 -2.74
CA ASP A 45 3.00 -14.16 -1.81
C ASP A 45 1.90 -14.33 -0.74
N GLY A 46 1.29 -13.23 -0.31
CA GLY A 46 0.16 -13.23 0.61
C GLY A 46 -1.22 -13.35 -0.06
N ASN A 47 -1.28 -13.84 -1.31
CA ASN A 47 -2.51 -14.08 -2.06
C ASN A 47 -3.45 -12.86 -2.13
N GLY A 48 -2.88 -11.71 -2.50
CA GLY A 48 -3.58 -10.44 -2.62
C GLY A 48 -3.62 -9.61 -1.34
N LYS A 49 -2.89 -9.98 -0.29
CA LYS A 49 -2.81 -9.24 0.97
C LYS A 49 -1.38 -9.23 1.51
N ALA A 50 -0.89 -8.08 1.98
CA ALA A 50 0.40 -8.01 2.67
C ALA A 50 0.46 -6.90 3.70
N ASP A 51 1.13 -7.17 4.82
CA ASP A 51 1.53 -6.12 5.76
C ASP A 51 2.88 -5.55 5.32
N ILE A 52 2.93 -4.25 5.11
CA ILE A 52 4.15 -3.54 4.70
C ILE A 52 4.46 -2.42 5.68
N ARG A 53 5.73 -2.02 5.70
CA ARG A 53 6.16 -0.83 6.44
C ARG A 53 5.59 0.43 5.77
N ILE A 54 5.13 1.38 6.58
CA ILE A 54 4.59 2.66 6.08
C ILE A 54 5.62 3.45 5.27
N SER A 55 6.92 3.26 5.53
CA SER A 55 8.00 3.88 4.77
C SER A 55 7.99 3.45 3.30
N TYR A 56 7.69 2.18 3.01
CA TYR A 56 7.59 1.68 1.65
C TYR A 56 6.36 2.25 0.94
N LEU A 57 5.24 2.36 1.66
CA LEU A 57 4.05 3.02 1.14
C LEU A 57 4.33 4.50 0.80
N LYS A 58 4.99 5.22 1.70
CA LYS A 58 5.40 6.62 1.49
C LYS A 58 6.29 6.77 0.26
N MET A 59 7.26 5.88 0.08
CA MET A 59 8.14 5.89 -1.11
C MET A 59 7.37 5.58 -2.39
N ALA A 60 6.39 4.67 -2.34
CA ALA A 60 5.57 4.33 -3.51
C ALA A 60 4.59 5.45 -3.91
N MET A 61 4.25 6.33 -2.97
CA MET A 61 3.29 7.42 -3.11
C MET A 61 3.97 8.81 -3.11
N ASP A 62 5.25 8.89 -3.45
CA ASP A 62 6.01 10.16 -3.44
C ASP A 62 5.67 11.07 -4.63
N THR A 63 5.03 10.52 -5.66
CA THR A 63 4.51 11.20 -6.84
C THR A 63 3.00 11.05 -6.95
N GLN A 64 2.34 11.93 -7.72
CA GLN A 64 0.91 11.83 -8.00
C GLN A 64 0.58 10.49 -8.69
N ASP A 65 1.34 10.10 -9.71
CA ASP A 65 1.15 8.82 -10.41
C ASP A 65 1.29 7.62 -9.47
N GLY A 66 2.24 7.69 -8.52
CA GLY A 66 2.41 6.68 -7.49
C GLY A 66 1.22 6.59 -6.53
N VAL A 67 0.66 7.74 -6.11
CA VAL A 67 -0.58 7.79 -5.31
C VAL A 67 -1.73 7.14 -6.06
N GLU A 68 -1.97 7.53 -7.31
CA GLU A 68 -3.05 7.00 -8.15
C GLU A 68 -2.90 5.49 -8.33
N ALA A 69 -1.70 5.03 -8.71
CA ALA A 69 -1.42 3.61 -8.90
C ALA A 69 -1.66 2.78 -7.64
N ILE A 70 -1.26 3.26 -6.46
CA ILE A 70 -1.51 2.55 -5.22
C ILE A 70 -3.01 2.54 -4.88
N MET A 71 -3.68 3.68 -4.97
CA MET A 71 -5.08 3.82 -4.55
C MET A 71 -6.07 3.11 -5.48
N ASP A 72 -5.76 3.03 -6.78
CA ASP A 72 -6.55 2.34 -7.80
C ASP A 72 -6.46 0.82 -7.66
N HIS A 73 -5.36 0.30 -7.12
CA HIS A 73 -5.10 -1.14 -7.09
C HIS A 73 -5.20 -1.77 -5.70
N PHE A 74 -5.01 -0.98 -4.65
CA PHE A 74 -4.95 -1.47 -3.29
C PHE A 74 -5.92 -0.73 -2.37
N GLU A 75 -6.56 -1.48 -1.48
CA GLU A 75 -7.09 -0.96 -0.23
C GLU A 75 -5.97 -0.92 0.80
N ILE A 76 -5.90 0.17 1.56
CA ILE A 76 -4.89 0.36 2.60
C ILE A 76 -5.62 0.39 3.94
N LEU A 77 -5.31 -0.56 4.80
CA LEU A 77 -5.87 -0.65 6.15
C LEU A 77 -4.79 -0.39 7.19
N ASP A 78 -5.20 0.21 8.30
CA ASP A 78 -4.40 0.19 9.52
C ASP A 78 -4.32 -1.25 10.05
N THR A 79 -3.11 -1.78 10.25
CA THR A 79 -2.90 -3.18 10.64
C THR A 79 -3.61 -3.53 11.94
N GLN A 80 -3.65 -2.60 12.90
CA GLN A 80 -4.22 -2.86 14.23
C GLN A 80 -5.74 -2.84 14.24
N SER A 81 -6.35 -1.80 13.68
CA SER A 81 -7.80 -1.59 13.70
C SER A 81 -8.54 -2.22 12.52
N GLN A 82 -7.81 -2.63 11.47
CA GLN A 82 -8.34 -3.09 10.19
C GLN A 82 -9.32 -2.08 9.54
N ARG A 83 -9.23 -0.80 9.92
CA ARG A 83 -10.01 0.30 9.32
C ARG A 83 -9.26 0.87 8.13
N PRO A 84 -9.97 1.49 7.17
CA PRO A 84 -9.32 2.23 6.10
C PRO A 84 -8.29 3.22 6.66
N PHE A 85 -7.06 3.13 6.19
CA PHE A 85 -5.95 3.90 6.76
C PHE A 85 -6.21 5.40 6.67
N ILE A 86 -6.80 5.86 5.56
CA ILE A 86 -7.22 7.26 5.39
C ILE A 86 -8.21 7.72 6.48
N TRP A 87 -9.13 6.85 6.92
CA TRP A 87 -10.07 7.17 7.99
C TRP A 87 -9.35 7.35 9.32
N VAL A 88 -8.38 6.49 9.61
CA VAL A 88 -7.54 6.62 10.81
C VAL A 88 -6.82 7.96 10.80
N LEU A 89 -6.13 8.30 9.71
CA LEU A 89 -5.43 9.58 9.55
C LEU A 89 -6.33 10.79 9.75
N LEU A 90 -7.52 10.79 9.13
CA LEU A 90 -8.50 11.86 9.27
C LEU A 90 -9.01 11.97 10.72
N SER A 91 -9.28 10.84 11.37
CA SER A 91 -9.77 10.83 12.75
C SER A 91 -8.74 11.37 13.73
N GLU A 92 -7.46 11.05 13.55
CA GLU A 92 -6.37 11.56 14.38
C GLU A 92 -6.14 13.05 14.13
N PHE A 93 -6.21 13.50 12.86
CA PHE A 93 -6.12 14.92 12.53
C PHE A 93 -7.23 15.76 13.18
N ILE A 94 -8.47 15.23 13.22
CA ILE A 94 -9.60 15.92 13.85
C ILE A 94 -9.45 15.95 15.37
N LYS A 95 -9.01 14.86 16.01
CA LYS A 95 -8.80 14.81 17.47
C LYS A 95 -7.63 15.67 17.96
N GLY A 96 -6.64 15.92 17.09
CA GLY A 96 -5.49 16.78 17.37
C GLY A 96 -5.77 18.27 17.18
N ARG A 97 -7.02 18.65 16.89
CA ARG A 97 -7.53 20.03 16.90
C ARG A 97 -8.47 20.23 18.08
#